data_AF-A0A126RJ17-F1
#
_entry.id   AF-A0A126RJ17-F1
#
_cell.length_a   1.000
_cell.length_b   1.000
_cell.length_c   1.000
_cell.angle_alpha   90.00
_cell.angle_beta   90.00
_cell.angle_gamma   90.00
#
_symmetry.space_group_name_H-M   'P 1'
#
loop_
_entity.id
_entity.type
_entity.pdbx_description
1 polymer ?
#
loop_
_entity_poly.entity_id
_entity_poly.type
_entity_poly.pdbx_seq_one_letter_code
_entity_poly.pdbx_strand_id
1 'polypeptide(L)'
;MLAATALLGGCATEQTELEKPTKVGDTIRFSAGPCFGACPSYTLRVTPDGSGLIEPERFTAVPGPTRFTVTPVQYRRFRAALAQFRPASGTVKRITHGENCTRFATDMPGYVIEWTHGEAQPTRLEFQSGCMDASYGKLRATIASIPRMLDIAAMVKPTPAKGK
;
A
#
# COMPACT_ATOMS: atom_id res chain seq x y z
N MET A 1 3.78 57.02 15.76
CA MET A 1 3.94 55.59 16.08
C MET A 1 2.57 54.94 16.01
N LEU A 2 2.34 54.01 15.09
CA LEU A 2 1.26 53.02 15.23
C LEU A 2 1.75 51.74 14.55
N ALA A 3 2.04 50.74 15.37
CA ALA A 3 2.47 49.41 14.97
C ALA A 3 1.25 48.61 14.49
N ALA A 4 1.34 48.00 13.31
CA ALA A 4 0.39 47.00 12.85
C ALA A 4 1.01 45.61 13.09
N THR A 5 0.50 44.92 14.11
CA THR A 5 0.92 43.58 14.49
C THR A 5 0.36 42.56 13.51
N ALA A 6 1.23 41.79 12.86
CA ALA A 6 0.88 40.71 11.95
C ALA A 6 0.33 39.49 12.72
N LEU A 7 -0.87 39.02 12.35
CA LEU A 7 -1.41 37.74 12.79
C LEU A 7 -1.04 36.66 11.75
N LEU A 8 -0.02 35.86 12.07
CA LEU A 8 0.29 34.63 11.33
C LEU A 8 -0.51 33.47 11.93
N GLY A 9 -1.70 33.22 11.37
CA GLY A 9 -2.46 31.99 11.62
C GLY A 9 -1.86 30.84 10.80
N GLY A 10 -0.85 30.18 11.33
CA GLY A 10 -0.33 28.93 10.74
C GLY A 10 -1.31 27.79 11.02
N CYS A 11 -2.07 27.36 10.02
CA CYS A 11 -2.68 26.03 10.04
C CYS A 11 -1.54 25.02 10.13
N ALA A 12 -1.36 24.42 11.31
CA ALA A 12 -0.54 23.22 11.45
C ALA A 12 -1.27 22.09 10.71
N THR A 13 -0.96 21.92 9.42
CA THR A 13 -1.25 20.67 8.71
C THR A 13 -0.44 19.59 9.41
N GLU A 14 -1.12 18.80 10.24
CA GLU A 14 -0.58 17.64 10.93
C GLU A 14 0.17 16.80 9.90
N GLN A 15 1.51 16.77 10.01
CA GLN A 15 2.39 16.15 9.02
C GLN A 15 2.15 14.64 9.01
N THR A 16 1.19 14.21 8.22
CA THR A 16 0.84 12.79 8.12
C THR A 16 1.74 12.05 7.12
N GLU A 17 2.63 12.79 6.45
CA GLU A 17 3.62 12.27 5.51
C GLU A 17 4.78 11.55 6.22
N LEU A 18 5.25 10.43 5.66
CA LEU A 18 6.44 9.76 6.17
C LEU A 18 7.68 10.62 5.94
N GLU A 19 8.57 10.65 6.93
CA GLU A 19 9.88 11.27 6.78
C GLU A 19 10.75 10.50 5.78
N LYS A 20 11.77 11.18 5.26
CA LYS A 20 12.76 10.52 4.39
C LYS A 20 13.42 9.38 5.17
N PRO A 21 13.47 8.15 4.62
CA PRO A 21 14.05 7.02 5.33
C PRO A 21 15.52 7.27 5.69
N THR A 22 15.90 6.91 6.91
CA THR A 22 17.29 7.03 7.39
C THR A 22 18.12 5.76 7.16
N LYS A 23 17.46 4.61 6.94
CA LYS A 23 18.12 3.33 6.66
C LYS A 23 18.14 3.03 5.17
N VAL A 24 19.20 2.35 4.72
CA VAL A 24 19.31 1.88 3.34
C VAL A 24 18.33 0.73 3.10
N GLY A 25 17.54 0.84 2.04
CA GLY A 25 16.57 -0.18 1.61
C GLY A 25 15.45 0.43 0.78
N ASP A 26 14.48 -0.40 0.39
CA ASP A 26 13.34 0.06 -0.40
C ASP A 26 12.24 0.63 0.51
N THR A 27 11.69 1.79 0.16
CA THR A 27 10.33 2.11 0.58
C THR A 27 9.38 1.27 -0.28
N ILE A 28 8.55 0.46 0.36
CA ILE A 28 7.58 -0.39 -0.34
C ILE A 28 6.20 0.25 -0.20
N ARG A 29 5.60 0.60 -1.33
CA ARG A 29 4.22 1.04 -1.42
C ARG A 29 3.34 -0.12 -1.87
N PHE A 30 2.20 -0.31 -1.21
CA PHE A 30 1.19 -1.27 -1.59
C PHE A 30 -0.16 -0.57 -1.69
N SER A 31 -0.84 -0.71 -2.82
CA SER A 31 -2.18 -0.15 -3.03
C SER A 31 -3.17 -1.28 -3.31
N ALA A 32 -4.25 -1.30 -2.54
CA ALA A 32 -5.43 -2.13 -2.76
C ALA A 32 -6.51 -1.26 -3.41
N GLY A 33 -6.83 -1.56 -4.66
CA GLY A 33 -7.89 -0.88 -5.40
C GLY A 33 -9.29 -1.35 -5.00
N PRO A 34 -10.33 -0.69 -5.52
CA PRO A 34 -11.71 -1.07 -5.24
C PRO A 34 -12.12 -2.36 -5.97
N CYS A 35 -13.21 -2.95 -5.50
CA CYS A 35 -13.87 -4.12 -6.11
C CYS A 35 -15.38 -3.82 -6.26
N PHE A 36 -16.13 -4.70 -6.93
CA PHE A 36 -17.59 -4.63 -6.88
C PHE A 36 -18.07 -5.20 -5.54
N GLY A 37 -18.44 -4.31 -4.61
CA GLY A 37 -18.82 -4.66 -3.24
C GLY A 37 -18.14 -3.76 -2.21
N ALA A 38 -17.91 -4.30 -1.01
CA ALA A 38 -17.34 -3.58 0.13
C ALA A 38 -15.88 -3.97 0.41
N CYS A 39 -15.06 -4.11 -0.63
CA CYS A 39 -13.62 -4.35 -0.42
C CYS A 39 -12.94 -3.07 0.06
N PRO A 40 -12.05 -3.15 1.07
CA PRO A 40 -11.28 -2.00 1.53
C PRO A 40 -10.36 -1.53 0.40
N SER A 41 -10.43 -0.25 0.04
CA SER A 41 -9.43 0.39 -0.81
C SER A 41 -8.57 1.34 0.02
N TYR A 42 -7.25 1.23 -0.17
CA TYR A 42 -6.25 1.96 0.59
C TYR A 42 -4.88 1.89 -0.09
N THR A 43 -4.02 2.84 0.25
CA THR A 43 -2.59 2.77 -0.01
C THR A 43 -1.85 2.66 1.33
N LEU A 44 -0.79 1.87 1.38
CA LEU A 44 0.17 1.90 2.49
C LEU A 44 1.59 2.08 1.97
N ARG A 45 2.44 2.63 2.83
CA ARG A 45 3.88 2.77 2.63
C ARG A 45 4.60 2.23 3.85
N VAL A 46 5.68 1.49 3.62
CA VAL A 46 6.60 1.01 4.68
C VAL A 46 8.03 1.31 4.28
N THR A 47 8.73 2.06 5.11
CA THR A 47 10.13 2.43 4.92
C THR A 47 11.08 1.38 5.52
N PRO A 48 12.35 1.35 5.10
CA PRO A 48 13.35 0.44 5.65
C PRO A 48 13.72 0.68 7.12
N ASP A 49 13.40 1.87 7.67
CA ASP A 49 13.56 2.14 9.10
C ASP A 49 12.40 1.62 9.97
N GLY A 50 11.32 1.16 9.35
CA GLY A 50 10.15 0.58 10.02
C GLY A 50 8.99 1.54 10.18
N SER A 51 9.06 2.74 9.62
CA SER A 51 7.95 3.70 9.59
C SER A 51 6.89 3.27 8.58
N GLY A 52 5.63 3.29 9.00
CA GLY A 52 4.48 2.90 8.20
C GLY A 52 3.44 4.01 8.14
N LEU A 53 2.78 4.15 6.99
CA LEU A 53 1.64 5.02 6.81
C LEU A 53 0.58 4.29 6.00
N ILE A 54 -0.66 4.29 6.47
CA ILE A 54 -1.81 3.86 5.69
C ILE A 54 -2.69 5.06 5.37
N GLU A 55 -3.08 5.19 4.11
CA GLU A 55 -3.96 6.20 3.56
C GLU A 55 -5.24 5.49 3.13
N PRO A 56 -6.31 5.55 3.97
CA PRO A 56 -7.57 4.91 3.64
C PRO A 56 -8.29 5.65 2.51
N GLU A 57 -9.04 4.92 1.71
CA GLU A 57 -9.93 5.50 0.71
C GLU A 57 -11.39 5.10 0.98
N ARG A 58 -11.75 3.81 0.82
CA ARG A 58 -13.13 3.32 1.04
C ARG A 58 -13.13 2.03 1.83
N PHE A 59 -14.20 1.82 2.60
CA PHE A 59 -14.46 0.58 3.35
C PHE A 59 -13.30 0.13 4.26
N THR A 60 -12.51 1.07 4.78
CA THR A 60 -11.51 0.84 5.83
C THR A 60 -12.12 1.13 7.21
N ALA A 61 -11.40 0.78 8.28
CA ALA A 61 -11.81 1.06 9.66
C ALA A 61 -11.20 2.35 10.23
N VAL A 62 -10.11 2.84 9.64
CA VAL A 62 -9.48 4.11 10.04
C VAL A 62 -10.12 5.30 9.31
N PRO A 63 -10.35 6.43 10.01
CA PRO A 63 -11.06 7.59 9.47
C PRO A 63 -10.21 8.49 8.56
N GLY A 64 -8.89 8.26 8.53
CA GLY A 64 -7.95 9.06 7.77
C GLY A 64 -6.55 8.47 7.79
N PRO A 65 -5.59 9.17 7.16
CA PRO A 65 -4.20 8.75 7.13
C PRO A 65 -3.67 8.44 8.54
N THR A 66 -3.11 7.24 8.73
CA THR A 66 -2.75 6.70 10.04
C THR A 66 -1.33 6.16 10.01
N ARG A 67 -0.47 6.66 10.88
CA ARG A 67 0.90 6.13 11.05
C ARG A 67 0.87 4.81 11.81
N PHE A 68 1.78 3.91 11.46
CA PHE A 68 2.07 2.69 12.20
C PHE A 68 3.57 2.42 12.18
N THR A 69 4.03 1.45 12.96
CA THR A 69 5.43 1.03 12.96
C THR A 69 5.51 -0.47 12.75
N VAL A 70 6.61 -0.92 12.15
CA VAL A 70 6.93 -2.33 12.03
C VAL A 70 8.32 -2.59 12.58
N THR A 71 8.49 -3.75 13.21
CA THR A 71 9.81 -4.17 13.67
C THR A 71 10.75 -4.42 12.48
N PRO A 72 12.08 -4.32 12.68
CA PRO A 72 13.04 -4.68 11.63
C PRO A 72 12.85 -6.11 11.10
N VAL A 73 12.40 -7.05 11.96
CA VAL A 73 12.10 -8.43 11.57
C VAL A 73 10.87 -8.49 10.67
N GLN A 74 9.80 -7.76 11.00
CA GLN A 74 8.59 -7.67 10.18
C GLN A 74 8.89 -7.07 8.81
N TYR A 75 9.61 -5.96 8.75
CA TYR A 75 9.99 -5.34 7.47
C TYR A 75 10.81 -6.29 6.58
N ARG A 76 11.80 -7.01 7.16
CA ARG A 76 12.57 -8.01 6.41
C ARG A 76 11.69 -9.15 5.88
N ARG A 77 10.75 -9.64 6.69
CA ARG A 77 9.80 -10.69 6.28
C ARG A 77 8.88 -10.20 5.16
N PHE A 78 8.33 -9.00 5.30
CA PHE A 78 7.48 -8.37 4.29
C PHE A 78 8.22 -8.21 2.95
N ARG A 79 9.44 -7.64 2.98
CA ARG A 79 10.28 -7.50 1.79
C ARG A 79 10.63 -8.85 1.16
N ALA A 80 11.01 -9.84 1.97
CA ALA A 80 11.36 -11.17 1.48
C ALA A 80 10.18 -11.90 0.84
N ALA A 81 8.97 -11.77 1.39
CA ALA A 81 7.77 -12.37 0.82
C ALA A 81 7.47 -11.84 -0.60
N LEU A 82 7.75 -10.56 -0.83
CA LEU A 82 7.53 -9.86 -2.09
C LEU A 82 8.68 -10.02 -3.10
N ALA A 83 9.90 -10.33 -2.65
CA ALA A 83 11.10 -10.30 -3.48
C ALA A 83 10.99 -11.16 -4.75
N GLN A 84 10.41 -12.36 -4.64
CA GLN A 84 10.26 -13.29 -5.77
C GLN A 84 9.31 -12.78 -6.87
N PHE A 85 8.47 -11.78 -6.57
CA PHE A 85 7.50 -11.22 -7.51
C PHE A 85 7.97 -9.88 -8.09
N ARG A 86 9.07 -9.32 -7.57
CA ARG A 86 9.62 -8.05 -8.02
C ARG A 86 10.14 -8.19 -9.47
N PRO A 87 9.68 -7.34 -10.40
CA PRO A 87 10.22 -7.27 -11.75
C PRO A 87 11.68 -6.80 -11.77
N ALA A 88 12.27 -6.75 -12.98
CA ALA A 88 13.60 -6.16 -13.15
C ALA A 88 13.61 -4.70 -12.65
N SER A 89 14.71 -4.26 -12.04
CA SER A 89 14.82 -2.92 -11.47
C SER A 89 14.47 -1.83 -12.48
N GLY A 90 13.65 -0.87 -12.06
CA GLY A 90 13.20 0.25 -12.90
C GLY A 90 12.15 -0.12 -13.96
N THR A 91 11.57 -1.33 -13.89
CA THR A 91 10.55 -1.78 -14.85
C THR A 91 9.17 -1.93 -14.20
N VAL A 92 8.15 -1.96 -15.06
CA VAL A 92 6.76 -2.24 -14.68
C VAL A 92 6.36 -3.59 -15.27
N LYS A 93 5.82 -4.48 -14.44
CA LYS A 93 5.16 -5.71 -14.89
C LYS A 93 3.67 -5.62 -14.63
N ARG A 94 2.87 -5.92 -15.66
CA ARG A 94 1.42 -5.98 -15.58
C ARG A 94 0.94 -7.42 -15.72
N ILE A 95 0.07 -7.83 -14.81
CA ILE A 95 -0.63 -9.11 -14.85
C ILE A 95 -2.13 -8.78 -14.86
N THR A 96 -2.72 -8.89 -16.05
CA THR A 96 -4.08 -8.45 -16.37
C THR A 96 -4.73 -9.46 -17.32
N HIS A 97 -6.05 -9.46 -17.37
CA HIS A 97 -6.80 -10.26 -18.32
C HIS A 97 -6.39 -9.95 -19.77
N GLY A 98 -6.30 -11.00 -20.61
CA GLY A 98 -6.02 -10.86 -22.04
C GLY A 98 -4.55 -10.64 -22.42
N GLU A 99 -3.67 -10.39 -21.45
CA GLU A 99 -2.23 -10.30 -21.67
C GLU A 99 -1.53 -11.57 -21.15
N ASN A 100 -1.31 -11.61 -19.83
CA ASN A 100 -0.54 -12.67 -19.17
C ASN A 100 -1.42 -13.48 -18.21
N CYS A 101 -2.74 -13.39 -18.37
CA CYS A 101 -3.73 -14.09 -17.58
C CYS A 101 -4.90 -14.57 -18.43
N THR A 102 -5.14 -15.88 -18.44
CA THR A 102 -6.20 -16.50 -19.24
C THR A 102 -7.48 -16.69 -18.43
N ARG A 103 -7.41 -17.30 -17.24
CA ARG A 103 -8.59 -17.51 -16.38
C ARG A 103 -8.82 -16.27 -15.53
N PHE A 104 -9.95 -15.61 -15.72
CA PHE A 104 -10.22 -14.34 -15.06
C PHE A 104 -11.62 -14.30 -14.43
N ALA A 105 -11.68 -13.88 -13.17
CA ALA A 105 -12.89 -13.51 -12.45
C ALA A 105 -13.03 -11.98 -12.47
N THR A 106 -14.21 -11.49 -12.82
CA THR A 106 -14.54 -10.06 -12.76
C THR A 106 -14.71 -9.62 -11.32
N ASP A 107 -14.94 -8.31 -11.11
CA ASP A 107 -15.40 -7.75 -9.83
C ASP A 107 -14.38 -7.79 -8.68
N MET A 108 -13.18 -8.30 -8.94
CA MET A 108 -12.06 -8.41 -8.01
C MET A 108 -11.17 -7.15 -8.03
N PRO A 109 -10.51 -6.78 -6.91
CA PRO A 109 -9.67 -5.59 -6.85
C PRO A 109 -8.38 -5.71 -7.68
N GLY A 110 -7.88 -4.57 -8.14
CA GLY A 110 -6.50 -4.43 -8.61
C GLY A 110 -5.54 -4.15 -7.45
N TYR A 111 -4.31 -4.63 -7.54
CA TYR A 111 -3.25 -4.36 -6.59
C TYR A 111 -2.03 -3.77 -7.29
N VAL A 112 -1.37 -2.82 -6.63
CA VAL A 112 -0.09 -2.27 -7.07
C VAL A 112 0.93 -2.42 -5.95
N ILE A 113 2.09 -2.97 -6.28
CA ILE A 113 3.27 -2.99 -5.40
C ILE A 113 4.37 -2.20 -6.08
N GLU A 114 4.93 -1.24 -5.38
CA GLU A 114 6.00 -0.39 -5.87
C GLU A 114 7.17 -0.39 -4.89
N TRP A 115 8.38 -0.51 -5.44
CA TRP A 115 9.64 -0.45 -4.69
C TRP A 115 10.42 0.78 -5.14
N THR A 116 10.71 1.66 -4.19
CA THR A 116 11.50 2.88 -4.42
C THR A 116 12.79 2.81 -3.62
N HIS A 117 13.93 3.00 -4.30
CA HIS A 117 15.26 2.96 -3.71
C HIS A 117 15.99 4.29 -3.94
N GLY A 118 15.99 5.17 -2.93
CA GLY A 118 16.53 6.52 -3.08
C GLY A 118 15.89 7.24 -4.28
N GLU A 119 16.71 7.82 -5.15
CA GLU A 119 16.28 8.53 -6.36
C GLU A 119 16.21 7.62 -7.61
N ALA A 120 16.41 6.31 -7.46
CA ALA A 120 16.36 5.38 -8.58
C ALA A 120 14.92 5.26 -9.14
N GLN A 121 14.82 4.93 -10.43
CA GLN A 121 13.52 4.68 -11.07
C GLN A 121 12.74 3.58 -10.31
N PRO A 122 11.47 3.84 -9.94
CA PRO A 122 10.67 2.86 -9.22
C PRO A 122 10.49 1.57 -10.00
N THR A 123 10.47 0.44 -9.29
CA THR A 123 10.07 -0.86 -9.84
C THR A 123 8.61 -1.10 -9.46
N ARG A 124 7.77 -1.62 -10.37
CA ARG A 124 6.33 -1.76 -10.10
C ARG A 124 5.75 -3.08 -10.59
N LEU A 125 4.92 -3.71 -9.77
CA LEU A 125 4.07 -4.84 -10.13
C LEU A 125 2.61 -4.41 -10.02
N GLU A 126 1.88 -4.55 -11.12
CA GLU A 126 0.44 -4.30 -11.19
C GLU A 126 -0.26 -5.63 -11.43
N PHE A 127 -1.20 -5.97 -10.55
CA PHE A 127 -1.85 -7.26 -10.54
C PHE A 127 -3.36 -7.13 -10.41
N GLN A 128 -4.10 -7.53 -11.44
CA GLN A 128 -5.54 -7.72 -11.32
C GLN A 128 -5.81 -9.05 -10.62
N SER A 129 -6.34 -9.01 -9.40
CA SER A 129 -6.55 -10.23 -8.61
C SER A 129 -7.66 -11.14 -9.09
N GLY A 130 -8.47 -10.63 -10.04
CA GLY A 130 -9.34 -11.45 -10.87
C GLY A 130 -8.59 -12.54 -11.63
N CYS A 131 -7.27 -12.42 -11.82
CA CYS A 131 -6.49 -13.46 -12.45
C CYS A 131 -6.42 -14.73 -11.58
N MET A 132 -7.00 -15.83 -12.09
CA MET A 132 -7.14 -17.11 -11.41
C MET A 132 -6.18 -18.20 -11.90
N ASP A 133 -5.28 -17.88 -12.83
CA ASP A 133 -4.27 -18.85 -13.29
C ASP A 133 -3.45 -19.38 -12.10
N ALA A 134 -3.12 -20.68 -12.15
CA ALA A 134 -2.47 -21.38 -11.04
C ALA A 134 -1.07 -20.83 -10.75
N SER A 135 -0.36 -20.37 -11.79
CA SER A 135 0.97 -19.75 -11.69
C SER A 135 1.01 -18.52 -10.76
N TYR A 136 -0.12 -17.81 -10.60
CA TYR A 136 -0.23 -16.64 -9.73
C TYR A 136 -0.86 -16.93 -8.36
N GLY A 137 -1.14 -18.21 -8.03
CA GLY A 137 -1.73 -18.59 -6.74
C GLY A 137 -0.91 -18.12 -5.55
N LYS A 138 0.42 -18.24 -5.63
CA LYS A 138 1.33 -17.78 -4.57
C LYS A 138 1.30 -16.25 -4.41
N LEU A 139 1.26 -15.50 -5.52
CA LEU A 139 1.14 -14.04 -5.49
C LEU A 139 -0.15 -13.60 -4.80
N ARG A 140 -1.29 -14.20 -5.18
CA ARG A 140 -2.59 -13.95 -4.52
C ARG A 140 -2.52 -14.19 -3.02
N ALA A 141 -1.97 -15.33 -2.61
CA ALA A 141 -1.83 -15.68 -1.19
C ALA A 141 -0.92 -14.71 -0.43
N THR A 142 0.21 -14.31 -1.02
CA THR A 142 1.12 -13.33 -0.43
C THR A 142 0.43 -11.98 -0.25
N ILE A 143 -0.24 -11.46 -1.27
CA ILE A 143 -0.98 -10.19 -1.18
C ILE A 143 -2.05 -10.25 -0.07
N ALA A 144 -2.84 -11.32 -0.03
CA ALA A 144 -3.88 -11.51 0.99
C ALA A 144 -3.33 -11.58 2.43
N SER A 145 -2.05 -11.89 2.61
CA SER A 145 -1.39 -11.92 3.92
C SER A 145 -0.80 -10.56 4.36
N ILE A 146 -0.64 -9.58 3.46
CA ILE A 146 0.05 -8.30 3.75
C ILE A 146 -0.50 -7.62 5.02
N PRO A 147 -1.83 -7.45 5.19
CA PRO A 147 -2.34 -6.78 6.38
C PRO A 147 -1.99 -7.47 7.70
N ARG A 148 -1.88 -8.81 7.70
CA ARG A 148 -1.46 -9.58 8.87
C ARG A 148 0.05 -9.55 9.07
N MET A 149 0.85 -9.51 8.00
CA MET A 149 2.31 -9.42 8.12
C MET A 149 2.76 -8.08 8.73
N LEU A 150 1.96 -7.03 8.53
CA LEU A 150 2.23 -5.66 9.01
C LEU A 150 1.41 -5.29 10.26
N ASP A 151 0.63 -6.22 10.82
CA ASP A 151 -0.28 -5.99 11.96
C ASP A 151 -1.32 -4.85 11.77
N ILE A 152 -1.66 -4.52 10.53
CA ILE A 152 -2.67 -3.49 10.18
C ILE A 152 -4.05 -4.07 9.87
N ALA A 153 -4.25 -5.39 10.06
CA ALA A 153 -5.49 -6.06 9.68
C ALA A 153 -6.74 -5.40 10.28
N ALA A 154 -6.66 -4.87 11.52
CA ALA A 154 -7.77 -4.15 12.15
C ALA A 154 -8.10 -2.82 11.45
N MET A 155 -7.12 -2.16 10.82
CA MET A 155 -7.29 -0.87 10.13
C MET A 155 -7.98 -1.00 8.78
N VAL A 156 -7.84 -2.16 8.14
CA VAL A 156 -8.36 -2.44 6.78
C VAL A 156 -9.53 -3.40 6.76
N LYS A 157 -10.07 -3.78 7.92
CA LYS A 157 -11.32 -4.53 7.98
C LYS A 157 -12.45 -3.68 7.39
N PRO A 158 -13.32 -4.25 6.54
CA PRO A 158 -14.54 -3.58 6.11
C PRO A 158 -15.34 -3.11 7.32
N THR A 159 -15.58 -1.80 7.40
CA THR A 159 -16.62 -1.30 8.30
C THR A 159 -17.95 -1.65 7.66
N PRO A 160 -18.85 -2.37 8.35
CA PRO A 160 -20.18 -2.66 7.80
C PRO A 160 -20.85 -1.34 7.43
N ALA A 161 -21.49 -1.30 6.25
CA ALA A 161 -22.26 -0.14 5.84
C ALA A 161 -23.28 0.16 6.95
N LYS A 162 -23.20 1.37 7.54
CA LYS A 162 -24.28 1.84 8.41
C LYS A 162 -25.50 1.97 7.52
N GLY A 163 -26.45 1.04 7.68
CA GLY A 163 -27.72 1.06 6.96
C GLY A 163 -28.34 2.45 7.08
N LYS A 164 -28.72 3.01 5.93
CA LYS A 164 -29.69 4.09 5.88
C LYS A 164 -31.05 3.48 5.64
#